data_AF-A0A952V5N3-F1
#
_entry.id   AF-A0A952V5N3-F1
#
_cell.length_a   1.000
_cell.length_b   1.000
_cell.length_c   1.000
_cell.angle_alpha   90.00
_cell.angle_beta   90.00
_cell.angle_gamma   90.00
#
_symmetry.space_group_name_H-M   'P 1'
#
loop_
_entity.id
_entity.type
_entity.pdbx_description
1 polymer ?
#
loop_
_entity_poly.entity_id
_entity_poly.type
_entity_poly.pdbx_seq_one_letter_code
_entity_poly.pdbx_strand_id
1 'polypeptide(L)'
;MVARDPFAAAGPKPATPSMPVPAPPAAGNMQLIPADLGAHSPTNFYKGLSGNDIIDHGGLFVSTYVPPKIGTPVRLKVSLPGGYEFEANAVVKWTREQGGDAPPGFGARFTAITNEARQLIYRYVRNREPLFYDDL
;
A
#
# COMPACT_ATOMS: atom_id res chain seq x y z
N MET A 1 -1.60 26.30 -31.25
CA MET A 1 -0.71 26.17 -30.09
C MET A 1 -1.26 25.05 -29.22
N VAL A 2 -0.39 24.10 -28.88
CA VAL A 2 -0.68 22.69 -28.62
C VAL A 2 -1.26 22.41 -27.23
N ALA A 3 -2.29 21.57 -27.23
CA ALA A 3 -2.82 20.63 -26.22
C ALA A 3 -2.97 21.08 -24.75
N ARG A 4 -4.23 21.13 -24.31
CA ARG A 4 -4.66 21.10 -22.91
C ARG A 4 -4.52 19.65 -22.41
N ASP A 5 -3.86 19.45 -21.28
CA ASP A 5 -3.63 18.14 -20.67
C ASP A 5 -4.96 17.42 -20.36
N PRO A 6 -5.26 16.26 -20.98
CA PRO A 6 -6.56 15.58 -20.81
C PRO A 6 -6.58 14.53 -19.69
N PHE A 7 -5.57 14.47 -18.82
CA PHE A 7 -5.43 13.40 -17.81
C PHE A 7 -5.69 13.85 -16.35
N ALA A 8 -6.60 14.79 -16.13
CA ALA A 8 -7.25 14.94 -14.82
C ALA A 8 -8.36 13.86 -14.70
N ALA A 9 -7.97 12.61 -14.51
CA ALA A 9 -8.91 11.54 -14.21
C ALA A 9 -9.52 11.80 -12.84
N ALA A 10 -10.75 12.31 -12.83
CA ALA A 10 -11.62 12.34 -11.67
C ALA A 10 -11.76 10.91 -11.13
N GLY A 11 -11.08 10.62 -10.02
CA GLY A 11 -11.26 9.37 -9.28
C GLY A 11 -12.72 9.22 -8.84
N PRO A 12 -13.26 8.00 -8.81
CA PRO A 12 -14.66 7.79 -8.50
C PRO A 12 -15.00 8.29 -7.08
N LYS A 13 -16.21 8.84 -6.95
CA LYS A 13 -16.85 9.30 -5.72
C LYS A 13 -16.63 8.29 -4.57
N PRO A 14 -16.55 8.76 -3.31
CA PRO A 14 -16.33 7.88 -2.17
C PRO A 14 -17.48 6.88 -2.07
N ALA A 15 -17.23 5.64 -2.48
CA ALA A 15 -18.03 4.52 -2.03
C ALA A 15 -17.83 4.46 -0.52
N THR A 16 -18.85 4.78 0.26
CA THR A 16 -18.88 4.50 1.70
C THR A 16 -18.50 3.04 1.88
N PRO A 17 -17.34 2.72 2.48
CA PRO A 17 -16.97 1.34 2.70
C PRO A 17 -17.67 0.84 3.96
N SER A 18 -18.33 -0.30 3.78
CA SER A 18 -18.87 -1.20 4.79
C SER A 18 -17.93 -1.31 6.00
N MET A 19 -18.47 -1.06 7.20
CA MET A 19 -17.87 -1.27 8.53
C MET A 19 -16.35 -0.97 8.65
N PRO A 20 -15.94 0.12 9.32
CA PRO A 20 -14.52 0.39 9.50
C PRO A 20 -13.86 -0.77 10.26
N VAL A 21 -12.91 -1.44 9.60
CA VAL A 21 -12.04 -2.40 10.27
C VAL A 21 -11.36 -1.65 11.40
N PRO A 22 -11.42 -2.14 12.66
CA PRO A 22 -10.76 -1.48 13.77
C PRO A 22 -9.28 -1.34 13.42
N ALA A 23 -8.79 -0.12 13.51
CA ALA A 23 -7.41 0.18 13.19
C ALA A 23 -6.50 -0.14 14.38
N PRO A 24 -5.25 -0.57 14.14
CA PRO A 24 -4.32 -0.83 15.23
C PRO A 24 -4.01 0.45 16.02
N PRO A 25 -3.62 0.33 17.30
CA PRO A 25 -3.22 1.47 18.12
C PRO A 25 -2.14 2.29 17.38
N ALA A 26 -2.33 3.60 17.30
CA ALA A 26 -1.32 4.47 16.70
C ALA A 26 -0.08 4.51 17.61
N ALA A 27 1.09 4.16 17.07
CA ALA A 27 2.35 4.37 17.76
C ALA A 27 2.80 5.83 17.52
N GLY A 28 2.16 6.79 18.19
CA GLY A 28 2.47 8.22 18.09
C GLY A 28 1.97 8.91 16.81
N ASN A 29 2.63 10.00 16.41
CA ASN A 29 2.25 10.84 15.26
C ASN A 29 2.74 10.22 13.94
N MET A 30 2.14 9.11 13.52
CA MET A 30 2.44 8.47 12.23
C MET A 30 1.70 9.19 11.09
N GLN A 31 2.43 9.50 10.01
CA GLN A 31 1.83 10.07 8.79
C GLN A 31 0.87 9.05 8.17
N LEU A 32 -0.39 9.45 7.96
CA LEU A 32 -1.38 8.65 7.26
C LEU A 32 -1.17 8.76 5.74
N ILE A 33 -0.94 7.64 5.08
CA ILE A 33 -0.68 7.55 3.65
C ILE A 33 -1.77 6.69 3.00
N PRO A 34 -2.60 7.25 2.11
CA PRO A 34 -3.56 6.46 1.36
C PRO A 34 -2.83 5.57 0.35
N ALA A 35 -3.21 4.30 0.31
CA ALA A 35 -2.64 3.28 -0.56
C ALA A 35 -3.78 2.54 -1.26
N ASP A 36 -4.13 3.01 -2.46
CA ASP A 36 -5.21 2.42 -3.24
C ASP A 36 -4.70 1.20 -4.01
N LEU A 37 -5.26 0.03 -3.73
CA LEU A 37 -5.02 -1.22 -4.44
C LEU A 37 -6.12 -1.42 -5.47
N GLY A 38 -5.71 -1.57 -6.72
CA GLY A 38 -6.62 -1.79 -7.84
C GLY A 38 -5.90 -2.47 -8.99
N ALA A 39 -6.67 -2.99 -9.95
CA ALA A 39 -6.11 -3.64 -11.14
C ALA A 39 -5.18 -2.70 -11.96
N HIS A 40 -5.49 -1.40 -11.94
CA HIS A 40 -4.70 -0.36 -12.60
C HIS A 40 -3.77 0.40 -11.66
N SER A 41 -3.74 0.03 -10.37
CA SER A 41 -2.88 0.70 -9.40
C SER A 41 -1.50 0.02 -9.37
N PRO A 42 -0.41 0.80 -9.51
CA PRO A 42 0.95 0.30 -9.32
C PRO A 42 1.26 -0.06 -7.87
N THR A 43 0.45 0.38 -6.90
CA THR A 43 0.50 -0.08 -5.52
C THR A 43 0.15 -1.56 -5.44
N ASN A 44 0.97 -2.36 -4.76
CA ASN A 44 0.73 -3.78 -4.59
C ASN A 44 1.42 -4.34 -3.35
N PHE A 45 0.93 -5.46 -2.82
CA PHE A 45 1.64 -6.20 -1.79
C PHE A 45 2.90 -6.83 -2.36
N TYR A 46 3.95 -6.88 -1.55
CA TYR A 46 5.17 -7.62 -1.87
C TYR A 46 5.49 -8.64 -0.79
N LYS A 47 6.13 -9.74 -1.19
CA LYS A 47 6.73 -10.72 -0.27
C LYS A 47 8.23 -10.49 -0.21
N GLY A 48 8.78 -10.48 1.01
CA GLY A 48 10.23 -10.58 1.20
C GLY A 48 10.70 -12.02 1.09
N LEU A 49 11.98 -12.21 0.76
CA LEU A 49 12.58 -13.54 0.57
C LEU A 49 12.66 -14.39 1.83
N SER A 50 12.59 -13.78 3.01
CA SER A 50 12.83 -14.47 4.28
C SER A 50 11.71 -15.44 4.68
N GLY A 51 10.59 -15.50 3.96
CA GLY A 51 9.54 -16.49 4.21
C GLY A 51 8.23 -16.25 3.46
N ASN A 52 7.30 -17.18 3.66
CA ASN A 52 6.10 -17.28 2.82
C ASN A 52 4.96 -16.33 3.22
N ASP A 53 5.08 -15.60 4.33
CA ASP A 53 4.01 -14.75 4.87
C ASP A 53 4.16 -13.28 4.45
N ILE A 54 3.15 -12.77 3.74
CA ILE A 54 3.08 -11.40 3.19
C ILE A 54 3.00 -10.33 4.29
N ILE A 55 2.58 -10.72 5.50
CA ILE A 55 2.29 -9.79 6.57
C ILE A 55 3.49 -9.69 7.50
N ASP A 56 4.07 -10.83 7.87
CA ASP A 56 5.22 -10.91 8.76
C ASP A 56 6.52 -10.57 8.03
N HIS A 57 6.69 -11.09 6.80
CA HIS A 57 7.93 -10.96 6.02
C HIS A 57 7.75 -10.18 4.73
N GLY A 58 6.52 -9.78 4.40
CA GLY A 58 6.21 -8.91 3.28
C GLY A 58 5.90 -7.47 3.68
N GLY A 59 5.22 -6.77 2.80
CA GLY A 59 4.82 -5.40 2.99
C GLY A 59 3.93 -4.89 1.86
N LEU A 60 3.74 -3.57 1.84
CA LEU A 60 3.03 -2.88 0.79
C LEU A 60 3.99 -1.96 0.04
N PHE A 61 4.03 -2.10 -1.27
CA PHE A 61 4.62 -1.10 -2.14
C PHE A 61 3.55 -0.05 -2.43
N VAL A 62 3.81 1.18 -2.02
CA VAL A 62 2.94 2.33 -2.27
C VAL A 62 3.58 3.17 -3.36
N SER A 63 2.91 3.27 -4.50
CA SER A 63 3.37 4.15 -5.56
C SER A 63 3.04 5.60 -5.21
N THR A 64 4.07 6.43 -5.17
CA THR A 64 3.96 7.86 -4.86
C THR A 64 5.17 8.58 -5.44
N TYR A 65 4.98 9.85 -5.79
CA TYR A 65 6.07 10.72 -6.24
C TYR A 65 6.85 11.34 -5.07
N VAL A 66 6.31 11.28 -3.85
CA VAL A 66 6.93 11.86 -2.66
C VAL A 66 7.03 10.79 -1.58
N PRO A 67 7.95 9.82 -1.71
CA PRO A 67 8.12 8.77 -0.72
C PRO A 67 8.68 9.35 0.60
N PRO A 68 8.19 8.92 1.77
CA PRO A 68 8.80 9.26 3.06
C PRO A 68 10.21 8.66 3.17
N LYS A 69 11.02 9.18 4.11
CA LYS A 69 12.37 8.66 4.35
C LYS A 69 12.35 7.22 4.83
N ILE A 70 13.32 6.42 4.41
CA ILE A 70 13.55 5.07 4.92
C ILE A 70 13.68 5.11 6.46
N GLY A 71 13.05 4.15 7.14
CA GLY A 71 12.97 4.07 8.60
C GLY A 71 11.81 4.85 9.23
N THR A 72 11.07 5.66 8.45
CA THR A 72 9.95 6.43 8.98
C THR A 72 8.75 5.52 9.29
N PRO A 73 8.17 5.57 10.50
CA PRO A 73 6.91 4.90 10.80
C PRO A 73 5.75 5.64 10.14
N VAL A 74 4.97 4.92 9.35
CA VAL A 74 3.82 5.45 8.58
C VAL A 74 2.58 4.60 8.81
N ARG A 75 1.41 5.23 8.77
CA ARG A 75 0.13 4.54 8.83
C ARG A 75 -0.41 4.45 7.42
N LEU A 76 -0.62 3.24 6.93
CA LEU A 76 -1.13 2.99 5.60
C LEU A 76 -2.65 2.84 5.67
N LYS A 77 -3.39 3.68 4.95
CA LYS A 77 -4.82 3.49 4.71
C LYS A 77 -4.98 2.74 3.40
N VAL A 78 -5.17 1.43 3.49
CA VAL A 78 -5.19 0.53 2.35
C VAL A 78 -6.62 0.37 1.87
N SER A 79 -6.88 0.75 0.62
CA SER A 79 -8.19 0.62 -0.02
C SER A 79 -8.13 -0.52 -1.04
N LEU A 80 -9.02 -1.49 -0.93
CA LEU A 80 -9.08 -2.69 -1.76
C LEU A 80 -10.31 -2.63 -2.70
N PRO A 81 -10.28 -3.32 -3.86
CA PRO A 81 -11.43 -3.44 -4.73
C PRO A 81 -12.61 -4.08 -4.02
N GLY A 82 -13.82 -3.64 -4.37
CA GLY A 82 -15.04 -4.06 -3.67
C GLY A 82 -15.41 -3.18 -2.47
N GLY A 83 -14.69 -2.07 -2.26
CA GLY A 83 -15.02 -1.09 -1.22
C GLY A 83 -14.61 -1.55 0.18
N TYR A 84 -13.53 -2.32 0.29
CA TYR A 84 -12.95 -2.67 1.58
C TYR A 84 -11.79 -1.74 1.87
N GLU A 85 -11.68 -1.24 3.10
CA GLU A 85 -10.55 -0.44 3.54
C GLU A 85 -10.05 -0.93 4.90
N PHE A 86 -8.75 -0.86 5.12
CA PHE A 86 -8.16 -1.10 6.43
C PHE A 86 -6.96 -0.20 6.67
N GLU A 87 -6.61 -0.02 7.94
CA GLU A 87 -5.41 0.70 8.33
C GLU A 87 -4.38 -0.23 8.94
N ALA A 88 -3.11 -0.01 8.59
CA ALA A 88 -1.99 -0.76 9.16
C ALA A 88 -0.83 0.17 9.48
N ASN A 89 -0.14 -0.08 10.58
CA ASN A 89 1.11 0.57 10.89
C ASN A 89 2.22 -0.14 10.11
N ALA A 90 3.11 0.64 9.52
CA ALA A 90 4.24 0.14 8.76
C ALA A 90 5.47 1.03 8.95
N VAL A 91 6.64 0.53 8.56
CA VAL A 91 7.89 1.29 8.51
C VAL A 91 8.43 1.22 7.10
N VAL A 92 8.84 2.37 6.55
CA VAL A 92 9.46 2.44 5.23
C VAL A 92 10.79 1.68 5.25
N LYS A 93 10.95 0.69 4.37
CA LYS A 93 12.16 -0.14 4.27
C LYS A 93 13.04 0.26 3.11
N TRP A 94 12.45 0.70 2.01
CA TRP A 94 13.16 1.15 0.81
C TRP A 94 12.29 2.14 0.03
N THR A 95 12.93 2.97 -0.78
CA THR A 95 12.28 3.96 -1.64
C THR A 95 12.77 3.79 -3.06
N ARG A 96 11.92 4.09 -4.04
CA ARG A 96 12.24 4.07 -5.46
C ARG A 96 11.96 5.44 -6.06
N GLU A 97 13.00 6.05 -6.60
CA GLU A 97 12.94 7.38 -7.20
C GLU A 97 12.31 7.35 -8.60
N GLN A 98 11.88 8.51 -9.08
CA GLN A 98 11.35 8.67 -10.44
C GLN A 98 12.50 8.55 -11.45
N GLY A 99 12.26 7.82 -12.55
CA GLY A 99 13.21 7.76 -13.68
C GLY A 99 13.65 6.35 -14.08
N GLY A 100 13.18 5.30 -13.39
CA GLY A 100 13.37 3.90 -13.80
C GLY A 100 12.23 3.35 -14.65
N ASP A 101 12.36 2.09 -15.06
CA ASP A 101 11.34 1.32 -15.81
C ASP A 101 10.10 0.97 -14.95
N ALA A 102 10.19 1.19 -13.63
CA ALA A 102 9.14 0.89 -12.67
C ALA A 102 8.57 2.15 -12.01
N PRO A 103 7.30 2.12 -11.54
CA PRO A 103 6.67 3.25 -10.87
C PRO A 103 7.47 3.73 -9.65
N PRO A 104 7.61 5.04 -9.43
CA PRO A 104 8.19 5.57 -8.21
C PRO A 104 7.30 5.27 -7.01
N GLY A 105 7.92 5.15 -5.83
CA GLY A 105 7.20 4.82 -4.61
C GLY A 105 8.10 4.38 -3.47
N PHE A 106 7.53 3.65 -2.52
CA PHE A 106 8.29 3.08 -1.41
C PHE A 106 7.70 1.75 -0.97
N GLY A 107 8.56 0.86 -0.48
CA GLY A 107 8.17 -0.36 0.19
C GLY A 107 8.09 -0.13 1.69
N ALA A 108 6.93 -0.44 2.28
CA ALA A 108 6.71 -0.36 3.71
C ALA A 108 6.39 -1.74 4.28
N ARG A 109 7.12 -2.13 5.33
CA ARG A 109 6.88 -3.39 6.05
C ARG A 109 5.89 -3.15 7.18
N PHE A 110 4.88 -4.00 7.29
CA PHE A 110 3.89 -3.91 8.36
C PHE A 110 4.54 -4.15 9.72
N THR A 111 4.18 -3.31 10.69
CA THR A 111 4.60 -3.41 12.09
C THR A 111 3.42 -3.72 13.02
N ALA A 112 2.23 -3.25 12.68
CA ALA A 112 1.00 -3.64 13.35
C ALA A 112 -0.17 -3.68 12.37
N ILE A 113 -0.95 -4.74 12.44
CA ILE A 113 -2.12 -4.98 11.60
C ILE A 113 -3.13 -5.81 12.38
N THR A 114 -4.43 -5.51 12.21
CA THR A 114 -5.51 -6.23 12.88
C THR A 114 -5.84 -7.54 12.17
N ASN A 115 -6.43 -8.48 12.88
CA ASN A 115 -6.70 -9.82 12.34
C ASN A 115 -7.68 -9.77 11.16
N GLU A 116 -8.63 -8.85 11.20
CA GLU A 116 -9.60 -8.57 10.14
C GLU A 116 -8.90 -8.06 8.87
N ALA A 117 -7.96 -7.13 9.04
CA ALA A 117 -7.13 -6.63 7.94
C ALA A 117 -6.26 -7.75 7.34
N ARG A 118 -5.69 -8.64 8.16
CA ARG A 118 -4.95 -9.82 7.67
C ARG A 118 -5.83 -10.70 6.78
N GLN A 119 -7.07 -10.97 7.18
CA GLN A 119 -8.01 -11.77 6.38
C GLN A 119 -8.31 -11.10 5.04
N LEU A 120 -8.46 -9.77 5.00
CA LEU A 120 -8.65 -9.03 3.75
C LEU A 120 -7.43 -9.15 2.82
N ILE A 121 -6.22 -9.03 3.36
CA ILE A 121 -4.97 -9.23 2.59
C ILE A 121 -4.94 -10.64 2.01
N TYR A 122 -5.15 -11.68 2.83
CA TYR A 122 -5.13 -13.08 2.35
C TYR A 122 -6.16 -13.35 1.27
N ARG A 123 -7.35 -12.72 1.34
CA ARG A 123 -8.36 -12.82 0.27
C ARG A 123 -7.92 -12.11 -1.00
N TYR A 124 -7.33 -10.92 -0.88
CA TYR A 124 -6.88 -10.14 -2.03
C TYR A 124 -5.76 -10.83 -2.79
N VAL A 125 -4.75 -11.33 -2.07
CA VAL A 125 -3.56 -11.96 -2.68
C VAL A 125 -3.82 -13.35 -3.26
N ARG A 126 -4.96 -13.97 -2.91
CA ARG A 126 -5.46 -15.16 -3.61
C ARG A 126 -5.98 -14.85 -5.02
N ASN A 127 -6.45 -13.62 -5.25
CA ASN A 127 -7.03 -13.20 -6.53
C ASN A 127 -6.08 -12.33 -7.37
N ARG A 128 -5.00 -11.80 -6.77
CA ARG A 128 -3.95 -11.02 -7.43
C ARG A 128 -2.59 -11.48 -6.90
N GLU A 129 -1.71 -11.97 -7.77
CA GLU A 129 -0.38 -12.42 -7.35
C GLU A 129 0.41 -11.26 -6.69
N PRO A 130 0.99 -11.47 -5.49
CA PRO A 130 1.87 -10.50 -4.86
C PRO A 130 3.12 -10.27 -5.69
N LEU A 131 3.65 -9.05 -5.66
CA LEU A 131 4.97 -8.79 -6.21
C LEU A 131 6.04 -9.56 -5.41
N PHE A 132 7.04 -10.09 -6.11
CA PHE A 132 8.25 -10.59 -5.48
C PHE A 132 9.26 -9.45 -5.43
N TYR A 133 9.82 -9.19 -4.25
CA TYR A 133 10.92 -8.24 -4.08
C TYR A 133 12.15 -8.98 -3.55
N ASP A 134 13.22 -8.92 -4.32
CA ASP A 134 14.52 -9.50 -4.01
C ASP A 134 15.39 -8.37 -3.43
N ASP A 135 15.64 -8.40 -2.12
CA ASP A 135 16.46 -7.40 -1.41
C ASP A 135 17.95 -7.76 -1.53
N LEU A 136 18.44 -8.01 -2.75
CA LEU A 136 19.84 -8.36 -3.00
C LEU A 136 20.77 -7.14 -2.86
#